data_AF-A0A354YWC2-F1
#
_entry.id   AF-A0A354YWC2-F1
#
_cell.length_a   1.000
_cell.length_b   1.000
_cell.length_c   1.000
_cell.angle_alpha   90.00
_cell.angle_beta   90.00
_cell.angle_gamma   90.00
#
_symmetry.space_group_name_H-M   'P 1'
#
loop_
_entity.id
_entity.type
_entity.pdbx_description
1 polymer ?
#
loop_
_entity_poly.entity_id
_entity_poly.type
_entity_poly.pdbx_seq_one_letter_code
_entity_poly.pdbx_strand_id
1 'polypeptide(L)' 'FTINEARKIFSKFFPTLPIILMAQESATTPTYQGRQDLVKFLNTVDYMLLPWKSYTVKEG' A
#
# COMPACT_ATOMS: atom_id res chain seq x y z
N PHE A 1 13.27 -3.96 -1.52
CA PHE A 1 13.00 -2.68 -2.23
C PHE A 1 13.06 -1.56 -1.24
N THR A 2 13.64 -0.42 -1.63
CA THR A 2 13.40 0.84 -0.92
C THR A 2 11.96 1.30 -1.16
N ILE A 3 11.44 2.19 -0.30
CA ILE A 3 10.11 2.80 -0.45
C ILE A 3 9.92 3.43 -1.84
N ASN A 4 10.95 4.11 -2.35
CA ASN A 4 10.88 4.82 -3.62
C ASN A 4 10.90 3.86 -4.83
N GLU A 5 11.67 2.78 -4.75
CA GLU A 5 11.68 1.72 -5.76
C GLU A 5 10.32 1.03 -5.86
N ALA A 6 9.75 0.62 -4.72
CA ALA A 6 8.44 -0.02 -4.68
C ALA A 6 7.37 0.89 -5.31
N ARG A 7 7.33 2.16 -4.90
CA ARG A 7 6.38 3.13 -5.46
C ARG A 7 6.53 3.28 -6.97
N LYS A 8 7.76 3.39 -7.48
CA LYS A 8 8.04 3.54 -8.92
C LYS A 8 7.62 2.33 -9.74
N ILE A 9 7.78 1.13 -9.19
CA ILE A 9 7.35 -0.11 -9.86
C ILE A 9 5.83 -0.17 -9.92
N PHE A 10 5.15 0.02 -8.79
CA PHE A 10 3.69 -0.14 -8.72
C PHE A 10 2.90 0.99 -9.38
N SER A 11 3.44 2.21 -9.44
CA SER A 11 2.76 3.34 -10.11
C SER A 11 2.50 3.09 -11.60
N LYS A 12 3.28 2.20 -12.25
CA LYS A 12 3.06 1.80 -13.65
C LYS A 12 1.73 1.06 -13.85
N PHE A 13 1.28 0.32 -12.83
CA PHE A 13 0.04 -0.45 -12.88
C PHE A 13 -1.16 0.36 -12.38
N PHE A 14 -0.92 1.42 -11.61
CA PHE A 14 -1.96 2.28 -11.03
C PHE A 14 -1.65 3.78 -11.26
N PRO A 15 -1.68 4.27 -12.52
CA PRO A 15 -1.13 5.57 -12.89
C PRO A 15 -1.85 6.78 -12.25
N THR A 16 -3.13 6.64 -11.92
CA THR A 16 -3.95 7.72 -11.34
C THR A 16 -4.21 7.55 -9.85
N LEU A 17 -3.79 6.44 -9.26
CA LEU A 17 -4.07 6.13 -7.86
C LEU A 17 -2.82 6.37 -7.00
N PRO A 18 -2.98 6.97 -5.80
CA PRO A 18 -1.87 7.10 -4.88
C PRO A 18 -1.44 5.72 -4.36
N ILE A 19 -0.13 5.44 -4.46
CA ILE A 19 0.45 4.22 -3.88
C ILE A 19 0.77 4.46 -2.40
N ILE A 20 0.04 3.77 -1.52
CA ILE A 20 0.34 3.67 -0.09
C ILE A 20 0.97 2.30 0.16
N LEU A 21 2.15 2.30 0.78
CA LEU A 21 2.84 1.08 1.18
C LEU A 21 2.44 0.74 2.62
N MET A 22 2.19 -0.54 2.88
CA MET A 22 1.94 -1.07 4.21
C MET A 22 3.04 -2.07 4.55
N ALA A 23 3.55 -1.98 5.78
CA ALA A 23 4.44 -2.98 6.36
C ALA A 23 3.84 -3.47 7.68
N GLN A 24 3.86 -4.78 7.86
CA GLN A 24 3.45 -5.44 9.09
C GLN A 24 4.60 -6.33 9.57
N GLU A 25 5.16 -6.02 10.72
CA GLU A 25 6.01 -6.97 11.45
C GLU A 25 5.10 -7.86 12.31
N SER A 26 5.37 -9.17 12.33
CA SER A 26 4.48 -10.21 12.85
C SER A 26 3.69 -9.80 14.11
N ALA A 27 2.36 -9.86 14.00
CA ALA A 27 1.36 -9.54 15.04
C ALA A 27 1.23 -8.07 15.49
N THR A 28 1.94 -7.12 14.87
CA THR A 28 1.82 -5.69 15.20
C THR A 28 0.82 -4.95 14.31
N THR A 29 0.42 -3.76 14.78
CA THR A 29 -0.37 -2.78 14.02
C THR A 29 0.36 -2.42 12.72
N PRO A 30 -0.31 -2.46 11.56
CA PRO A 30 0.32 -2.11 10.28
C PRO A 30 0.85 -0.67 10.30
N THR A 31 2.02 -0.49 9.70
CA THR A 31 2.60 0.83 9.45
C THR A 31 2.39 1.21 7.99
N TYR A 32 1.96 2.45 7.76
CA TYR A 32 1.65 2.95 6.42
C TYR A 32 2.59 4.08 6.00
N GLN A 33 2.95 4.11 4.72
CA GLN A 33 3.83 5.10 4.14
C GLN A 33 3.28 5.59 2.80
N GLY A 34 3.09 6.90 2.66
CA GLY A 34 2.59 7.52 1.43
C GLY A 34 1.92 8.87 1.67
N ARG A 35 0.84 9.13 0.92
CA ARG A 35 0.04 10.36 1.02
C ARG A 35 -0.54 10.53 2.43
N GLN A 36 -0.25 11.66 3.08
CA GLN A 36 -0.43 11.82 4.53
C GLN A 36 -1.88 11.72 5.02
N ASP A 37 -2.83 12.24 4.27
CA ASP A 37 -4.27 12.17 4.59
C ASP A 37 -4.79 10.72 4.56
N LEU A 38 -4.38 9.94 3.55
CA LEU A 38 -4.73 8.52 3.46
C LEU A 38 -4.04 7.69 4.56
N VAL A 39 -2.80 7.98 4.90
CA VAL A 39 -2.11 7.34 6.03
C VAL A 39 -2.85 7.61 7.35
N LYS A 40 -3.26 8.86 7.60
CA LYS A 40 -4.07 9.21 8.78
C LYS A 40 -5.38 8.43 8.83
N PHE A 41 -6.07 8.33 7.69
CA PHE A 41 -7.30 7.55 7.59
C PHE A 41 -7.07 6.06 7.85
N LEU A 42 -6.07 5.45 7.22
CA LEU A 42 -5.78 4.02 7.38
C LEU A 42 -5.39 3.65 8.82
N ASN A 43 -4.76 4.57 9.57
CA ASN A 43 -4.49 4.38 11.00
C ASN A 43 -5.74 4.34 11.89
N THR A 44 -6.92 4.73 11.37
CA THR A 44 -8.19 4.67 12.12
C THR A 44 -9.06 3.47 11.78
N VAL A 45 -8.69 2.69 10.76
CA VAL A 45 -9.48 1.57 10.24
C VAL A 45 -8.80 0.26 10.63
N ASP A 46 -9.59 -0.74 11.03
CA ASP A 46 -9.08 -2.11 11.15
C ASP A 46 -8.71 -2.63 9.75
N TYR A 47 -7.42 -2.86 9.53
CA TYR A 47 -6.89 -3.30 8.25
C TYR A 47 -7.48 -4.64 7.79
N MET A 48 -7.94 -5.49 8.72
CA MET A 48 -8.58 -6.77 8.36
C MET A 48 -9.93 -6.57 7.66
N LEU A 49 -10.57 -5.41 7.85
CA LEU A 49 -11.87 -5.08 7.25
C LEU A 49 -11.75 -4.37 5.90
N LEU A 50 -10.54 -4.01 5.47
CA LEU A 50 -10.35 -3.39 4.17
C LEU A 50 -10.74 -4.37 3.04
N PRO A 51 -11.41 -3.91 1.97
CA PRO A 51 -11.84 -4.76 0.87
C PRO A 51 -10.66 -5.09 -0.05
N TRP A 52 -9.76 -5.94 0.44
CA TRP A 52 -8.53 -6.33 -0.24
C TRP A 52 -8.81 -6.94 -1.62
N LYS A 53 -7.96 -6.60 -2.60
CA LYS A 53 -7.97 -7.17 -3.95
C LYS A 53 -6.57 -7.60 -4.34
N SER A 54 -6.46 -8.81 -4.87
CA SER A 54 -5.22 -9.35 -5.41
C SER A 54 -5.18 -9.15 -6.93
N TYR A 55 -4.08 -8.61 -7.43
CA TYR A 55 -3.83 -8.43 -8.86
C TYR A 55 -2.61 -9.25 -9.26
N THR A 56 -2.70 -9.96 -10.38
CA THR A 56 -1.56 -10.68 -10.97
C THR A 56 -1.20 -10.01 -12.29
N VAL A 57 0.05 -9.57 -12.41
CA VAL A 57 0.58 -9.02 -13.66
C VAL A 57 1.30 -10.15 -14.39
N LYS A 58 0.98 -10.34 -15.67
CA LYS A 58 1.78 -11.20 -16.55
C LYS A 58 2.91 -10.34 -17.10
N GLU A 59 4.15 -10.74 -16.85
CA GLU A 59 5.28 -10.19 -17.60
C GLU A 59 5.12 -10.60 -19.07
N GLY A 60 5.29 -9.63 -19.98
CA GLY A 60 5.27 -9.82 -21.43
C GLY A 60 6.66 -9.99 -21.99
#